data_AF-A0ABD7BLE5-F1
#
_entry.id   AF-A0ABD7BLE5-F1
#
_cell.length_a   1.000
_cell.length_b   1.000
_cell.length_c   1.000
_cell.angle_alpha   90.00
_cell.angle_beta   90.00
_cell.angle_gamma   90.00
#
_symmetry.space_group_name_H-M   'P 1'
#
loop_
_entity.id
_entity.type
_entity.pdbx_description
1 polymer ?
#
loop_
_entity_poly.entity_id
_entity_poly.type
_entity_poly.pdbx_seq_one_letter_code
_entity_poly.pdbx_strand_id
1 'polypeptide(L)'
;MSYYLGEQAEQVALGFIDALENAYIHISRHPASGMPLYVNELNLSRLLYWPRRRYPYLMFYVERVDHVDEWRVLHGVRDIPGWLVESLSH
;
A
#
# COMPACT_ATOMS: atom_id res chain seq x y z
N MET A 1 17.59 -26.73 -9.04
CA MET A 1 16.84 -26.22 -7.86
C MET A 1 16.92 -24.70 -7.76
N SER A 2 18.12 -24.10 -7.78
CA SER A 2 18.31 -22.64 -7.75
C SER A 2 17.71 -21.89 -8.95
N TYR A 3 17.74 -22.47 -10.15
CA TYR A 3 17.16 -21.87 -11.36
C TYR A 3 15.64 -21.63 -11.24
N TYR A 4 14.87 -22.64 -10.79
CA TYR A 4 13.42 -22.51 -10.58
C TYR A 4 13.06 -21.55 -9.44
N LEU A 5 13.89 -21.46 -8.38
CA LEU A 5 13.72 -20.47 -7.33
C LEU A 5 13.95 -19.04 -7.85
N GLY A 6 14.92 -18.86 -8.75
CA GLY A 6 15.15 -17.60 -9.45
C GLY A 6 13.99 -17.18 -10.36
N GLU A 7 13.53 -18.09 -11.23
CA GLU A 7 12.38 -17.82 -12.11
C GLU A 7 11.09 -17.52 -11.32
N GLN A 8 10.84 -18.24 -10.23
CA GLN A 8 9.69 -17.96 -9.37
C GLN A 8 9.82 -16.60 -8.69
N ALA A 9 11.01 -16.23 -8.22
CA ALA A 9 11.25 -14.92 -7.63
C ALA A 9 11.05 -13.79 -8.65
N GLU A 10 11.50 -13.98 -9.89
CA GLU A 10 11.32 -13.02 -10.98
C GLU A 10 9.84 -12.84 -11.33
N GLN A 11 9.09 -13.93 -11.50
CA GLN A 11 7.64 -13.87 -11.76
C GLN A 11 6.88 -13.17 -10.63
N VAL A 12 7.26 -13.42 -9.38
CA VAL A 12 6.66 -12.75 -8.22
C VAL A 12 6.98 -11.25 -8.23
N ALA A 13 8.20 -10.86 -8.61
CA ALA A 13 8.61 -9.46 -8.71
C ALA A 13 7.86 -8.71 -9.82
N LEU A 14 7.70 -9.32 -11.00
CA LEU A 14 6.92 -8.75 -12.09
C LEU A 14 5.45 -8.58 -11.68
N GLY A 15 4.84 -9.61 -11.10
CA GLY A 15 3.46 -9.50 -10.61
C GLY A 15 3.27 -8.45 -9.51
N PHE A 16 4.32 -8.15 -8.73
CA PHE A 16 4.29 -7.07 -7.75
C PHE A 16 4.28 -5.70 -8.43
N ILE A 17 5.11 -5.50 -9.46
CA ILE A 17 5.13 -4.26 -10.27
C ILE A 17 3.76 -4.05 -10.91
N ASP A 18 3.21 -5.06 -11.60
CA ASP A 18 1.88 -4.99 -12.21
C ASP A 18 0.80 -4.63 -11.17
N ALA A 19 0.89 -5.18 -9.96
CA ALA A 19 -0.05 -4.89 -8.89
C ALA A 19 0.04 -3.44 -8.40
N LEU A 20 1.23 -2.84 -8.37
CA LEU A 20 1.44 -1.44 -8.03
C LEU A 20 0.94 -0.52 -9.14
N GLU A 21 1.27 -0.79 -10.40
CA GLU A 21 0.80 0.00 -11.54
C GLU A 21 -0.73 0.04 -11.58
N ASN A 22 -1.39 -1.10 -11.40
CA ASN A 22 -2.85 -1.18 -11.32
C ASN A 22 -3.42 -0.40 -10.13
N ALA A 23 -2.69 -0.33 -9.00
CA ALA A 23 -3.11 0.48 -7.86
C ALA A 23 -3.02 1.98 -8.19
N TYR A 24 -1.93 2.45 -8.81
CA TYR A 24 -1.80 3.84 -9.22
C TYR A 24 -2.85 4.25 -10.26
N ILE A 25 -3.14 3.40 -11.24
CA ILE A 25 -4.22 3.64 -12.21
C ILE A 25 -5.59 3.75 -11.49
N HIS A 26 -5.83 2.92 -10.47
CA HIS A 26 -7.06 3.00 -9.71
C HIS A 26 -7.14 4.30 -8.89
N ILE A 27 -6.11 4.61 -8.11
CA ILE A 27 -6.04 5.77 -7.21
C ILE A 27 -6.10 7.07 -8.02
N SER A 28 -5.39 7.17 -9.15
CA SER A 28 -5.44 8.37 -10.00
C SER A 28 -6.84 8.66 -10.55
N ARG A 29 -7.67 7.64 -10.79
CA ARG A 29 -9.05 7.80 -11.28
C ARG A 29 -10.05 8.03 -10.16
N HIS A 30 -9.81 7.45 -8.99
CA HIS A 30 -10.70 7.51 -7.84
C HIS A 30 -9.91 7.75 -6.54
N PRO A 31 -9.32 8.94 -6.32
CA PRO A 31 -8.41 9.15 -5.19
C PRO A 31 -9.06 8.89 -3.82
N ALA A 32 -10.33 9.24 -3.66
CA ALA A 32 -11.11 9.02 -2.45
C ALA A 32 -11.44 7.55 -2.14
N SER A 33 -11.07 6.58 -2.98
CA SER A 33 -11.38 5.16 -2.77
C SER A 33 -10.50 4.46 -1.70
N GLY A 34 -9.45 5.15 -1.24
CA GLY A 34 -8.56 4.66 -0.19
C GLY A 34 -9.23 4.57 1.17
N MET A 35 -8.62 3.79 2.07
CA MET A 35 -9.12 3.58 3.42
C MET A 35 -8.47 4.61 4.37
N PRO A 36 -9.23 5.30 5.24
CA PRO A 36 -8.70 6.32 6.16
C PRO A 36 -8.26 5.73 7.53
N LEU A 37 -7.92 4.44 7.59
CA LEU A 37 -7.76 3.71 8.85
C LEU A 37 -6.68 4.29 9.79
N TYR A 38 -5.59 4.83 9.22
CA TYR A 38 -4.45 5.35 9.99
C TYR A 38 -4.57 6.84 10.36
N VAL A 39 -5.64 7.53 9.95
CA VAL A 39 -5.76 8.99 10.09
C VAL A 39 -5.64 9.45 11.55
N ASN A 40 -6.36 8.77 12.45
CA ASN A 40 -6.44 9.16 13.85
C ASN A 40 -5.17 8.78 14.61
N GLU A 41 -4.71 7.54 14.45
CA GLU A 41 -3.53 7.01 15.14
C GLU A 41 -2.25 7.77 14.79
N LEU A 42 -2.13 8.24 13.54
CA LEU A 42 -0.97 9.01 13.11
C LEU A 42 -1.15 10.53 13.22
N ASN A 43 -2.34 11.00 13.62
CA ASN A 43 -2.72 12.42 13.61
C ASN A 43 -2.46 13.08 12.24
N LEU A 44 -2.71 12.34 11.16
CA LEU A 44 -2.50 12.76 9.77
C LEU A 44 -3.85 12.89 9.07
N SER A 45 -4.50 14.04 9.30
CA SER A 45 -5.76 14.38 8.65
C SER A 45 -5.60 14.30 7.13
N ARG A 46 -6.34 13.40 6.48
CA ARG A 46 -6.36 13.08 5.03
C ARG A 46 -5.43 11.96 4.56
N LEU A 47 -4.73 11.26 5.45
CA LEU A 47 -3.96 10.09 5.05
C LEU A 47 -4.90 8.95 4.63
N LEU A 48 -4.77 8.52 3.38
CA LEU A 48 -5.44 7.34 2.86
C LEU A 48 -4.40 6.24 2.65
N TYR A 49 -4.84 4.98 2.75
CA TYR A 49 -4.02 3.85 2.33
C TYR A 49 -4.77 2.88 1.45
N TRP A 50 -4.04 2.20 0.56
CA TRP A 50 -4.55 1.16 -0.32
C TRP A 50 -3.81 -0.17 -0.09
N PRO A 51 -4.49 -1.23 0.40
CA PRO A 51 -3.88 -2.54 0.58
C PRO A 51 -3.89 -3.38 -0.70
N ARG A 52 -2.88 -4.24 -0.88
CA ARG A 52 -2.88 -5.28 -1.92
C ARG A 52 -3.02 -6.66 -1.31
N ARG A 53 -4.12 -7.38 -1.55
CA ARG A 53 -4.36 -8.70 -0.92
C ARG A 53 -3.29 -9.76 -1.19
N ARG A 54 -2.61 -9.70 -2.34
CA ARG A 54 -1.59 -10.69 -2.74
C ARG A 54 -0.17 -10.32 -2.31
N TYR A 55 0.07 -9.05 -1.96
CA TYR A 55 1.39 -8.54 -1.64
C TYR A 55 1.32 -7.73 -0.35
N PRO A 56 2.19 -7.98 0.64
CA PRO A 56 2.08 -7.38 1.97
C PRO A 56 2.48 -5.89 2.00
N TYR A 57 2.25 -5.13 0.92
CA TYR A 57 2.58 -3.71 0.80
C TYR A 57 1.32 -2.85 0.86
N LEU A 58 1.45 -1.73 1.55
CA LEU A 58 0.45 -0.69 1.76
C LEU A 58 0.95 0.59 1.11
N MET A 59 0.14 1.18 0.24
CA MET A 59 0.44 2.48 -0.37
C MET A 59 -0.25 3.58 0.45
N PHE A 60 0.54 4.52 0.96
CA PHE A 60 0.06 5.67 1.72
C PHE A 60 0.10 6.92 0.86
N TYR A 61 -1.02 7.64 0.80
CA TYR A 61 -1.14 8.82 -0.03
C TYR A 61 -2.13 9.84 0.54
N VAL A 62 -2.10 11.06 0.00
CA VAL A 62 -3.05 12.12 0.31
C VAL A 62 -3.69 12.60 -0.98
N GLU A 63 -5.03 12.60 -1.02
CA GLU A 63 -5.80 13.23 -2.09
C GLU A 63 -5.69 14.76 -1.99
N ARG A 64 -5.30 15.43 -3.08
CA ARG A 64 -5.34 16.88 -3.27
C ARG A 64 -6.38 17.23 -4.34
N VAL A 65 -6.58 18.53 -4.55
CA VAL A 65 -7.61 19.03 -5.48
C VAL A 65 -7.28 18.67 -6.93
N ASP A 66 -6.01 18.64 -7.29
CA ASP A 66 -5.50 18.51 -8.66
C ASP A 66 -4.56 17.31 -8.84
N HIS A 67 -4.13 16.66 -7.75
CA HIS A 67 -3.21 15.53 -7.79
C HIS A 67 -3.34 14.62 -6.55
N VAL A 68 -2.53 13.57 -6.54
CA VAL A 68 -2.34 12.70 -5.38
C VAL A 68 -0.88 12.79 -4.95
N ASP A 69 -0.65 13.08 -3.67
CA ASP A 69 0.67 12.99 -3.06
C ASP A 69 0.90 11.54 -2.61
N GLU A 70 1.75 10.81 -3.32
CA GLU A 70 2.24 9.53 -2.81
C GLU A 70 3.31 9.77 -1.73
N TRP A 71 3.08 9.22 -0.54
CA TRP A 71 4.03 9.39 0.56
C TRP A 71 5.01 8.23 0.60
N ARG A 72 4.50 7.00 0.78
CA ARG A 72 5.33 5.79 0.93
C ARG A 72 4.57 4.54 0.52
N VAL A 73 5.31 3.57 -0.01
CA VAL A 73 4.89 2.17 -0.09
C VAL A 73 5.63 1.40 1.01
N LEU A 74 4.89 0.86 1.97
CA LEU A 74 5.44 0.21 3.17
C LEU A 74 4.98 -1.24 3.28
N HIS A 75 5.85 -2.13 3.76
CA HIS A 75 5.50 -3.51 4.05
C HIS A 75 4.70 -3.59 5.36
N GLY A 76 3.44 -4.02 5.29
CA GLY A 76 2.45 -4.02 6.38
C GLY A 76 2.84 -4.81 7.64
N VAL A 77 3.81 -5.73 7.55
CA VAL A 77 4.33 -6.47 8.72
C VAL A 77 5.71 -5.99 9.18
N ARG A 78 6.53 -5.45 8.28
CA ARG A 78 7.95 -5.15 8.58
C ARG A 78 8.15 -3.69 8.96
N ASP A 79 7.37 -2.82 8.33
CA ASP A 79 7.52 -1.37 8.45
C ASP A 79 6.42 -0.75 9.32
N ILE A 80 5.32 -1.46 9.55
CA ILE A 80 4.22 -1.02 10.41
C ILE A 80 4.39 -1.64 11.80
N PRO A 81 4.53 -0.84 12.87
CA PRO A 81 4.65 -1.35 14.23
C PRO A 81 3.41 -2.14 14.66
N GLY A 82 3.61 -3.24 15.39
CA GLY A 82 2.50 -4.10 15.87
C GLY A 82 1.47 -3.36 16.72
N TRP A 83 1.91 -2.44 17.60
CA TRP A 83 1.01 -1.64 18.43
C TRP A 83 0.02 -0.81 17.60
N LEU A 84 0.44 -0.36 16.41
CA LEU A 84 -0.39 0.41 15.51
C LEU A 84 -1.41 -0.48 14.79
N VAL A 85 -1.11 -1.76 14.56
CA VAL A 85 -2.08 -2.71 13.99
C VAL A 85 -3.12 -3.12 15.03
N GLU A 86 -2.70 -3.28 16.29
CA GLU A 86 -3.57 -3.63 17.42
C GLU A 86 -4.57 -2.52 17.74
N SER A 87 -4.17 -1.25 17.67
CA SER A 87 -5.08 -0.12 17.91
C SER A 87 -6.18 -0.01 16.84
N LEU A 88 -5.91 -0.46 15.61
CA LEU A 88 -6.89 -0.46 14.51
C LEU A 88 -7.91 -1.61 14.56
N SER A 89 -7.75 -2.55 15.49
CA SER A 89 -8.62 -3.72 15.65
C SER A 89 -9.68 -3.58 16.76
N HIS A 90 -9.73 -2.43 17.43
CA HIS A 90 -10.64 -2.08 18.51
C HIS A 90 -11.61 -0.97 18.09
#